data_AF-A0AAV9V2X7-F1
#
_entry.id   AF-A0AAV9V2X7-F1
#
_cell.length_a   1.000
_cell.length_b   1.000
_cell.length_c   1.000
_cell.angle_alpha   90.00
_cell.angle_beta   90.00
_cell.angle_gamma   90.00
#
_symmetry.space_group_name_H-M   'P 1'
#
loop_
_entity.id
_entity.type
_entity.pdbx_description
1 polymer ?
#
loop_
_entity_poly.entity_id
_entity_poly.type
_entity_poly.pdbx_seq_one_letter_code
_entity_poly.pdbx_strand_id
1 'polypeptide(L)'
;MTRFSVLASYIRLFGSIRTFRIIVIVSMVINGCMTIAFTLTFTLSCRPLYYAWDPYVHPTDYAKCIDEIAFIVASSIMGIVMDFWVCFLPIQPLWRLTLPLGQKIITAILLSLGAMYVVSMRYFRDYQFHLTH
;
A
#
# COMPACT_ATOMS: atom_id res chain seq x y z
N MET A 1 -3.72 3.98 -3.98
CA MET A 1 -3.03 4.30 -5.26
C MET A 1 -1.51 4.21 -5.15
N THR A 2 -0.90 4.76 -4.10
CA THR A 2 0.56 4.73 -3.83
C THR A 2 1.21 3.35 -3.99
N ARG A 3 0.56 2.29 -3.50
CA ARG A 3 1.05 0.91 -3.55
C ARG A 3 1.30 0.43 -4.99
N PHE A 4 0.41 0.73 -5.93
CA PHE A 4 0.55 0.29 -7.32
C PHE A 4 1.73 0.96 -8.04
N SER A 5 1.98 2.26 -7.79
CA SER A 5 3.12 2.98 -8.36
C SER A 5 4.46 2.45 -7.88
N VAL A 6 4.54 2.07 -6.60
CA VAL A 6 5.73 1.45 -5.99
C VAL A 6 5.98 0.07 -6.59
N LEU A 7 4.94 -0.77 -6.68
CA LEU A 7 5.05 -2.10 -7.31
C LEU A 7 5.45 -2.00 -8.80
N ALA A 8 4.92 -1.04 -9.54
CA ALA A 8 5.29 -0.81 -10.94
C ALA A 8 6.77 -0.40 -11.08
N SER A 9 7.26 0.44 -10.17
CA SER A 9 8.67 0.83 -10.12
C SER A 9 9.56 -0.38 -9.80
N TYR A 10 9.13 -1.26 -8.90
CA TYR A 10 9.85 -2.51 -8.58
C TYR A 10 9.94 -3.48 -9.75
N ILE A 11 8.88 -3.63 -10.56
CA ILE A 11 8.94 -4.45 -11.79
C ILE A 11 9.95 -3.87 -12.78
N ARG A 12 10.04 -2.54 -12.90
CA ARG A 12 11.03 -1.89 -13.77
C ARG A 12 12.47 -2.09 -13.29
N LEU A 13 12.73 -2.03 -11.98
CA LEU A 13 14.08 -2.18 -11.43
C LEU A 13 14.57 -3.63 -11.35
N PHE A 14 13.71 -4.57 -10.94
CA PHE A 14 14.09 -5.96 -10.63
C PHE A 14 13.37 -7.00 -11.49
N GLY A 15 12.66 -6.58 -12.55
CA GLY A 15 11.89 -7.45 -13.44
C GLY A 15 12.71 -8.55 -14.16
N SER A 16 14.04 -8.48 -14.10
CA SER A 16 14.96 -9.52 -14.56
C SER A 16 14.86 -10.82 -13.74
N ILE A 17 14.49 -10.72 -12.44
CA ILE A 17 14.39 -11.89 -11.55
C ILE A 17 12.94 -12.41 -11.56
N ARG A 18 12.74 -13.60 -12.15
CA ARG A 18 11.41 -14.21 -12.32
C ARG A 18 10.65 -14.38 -11.00
N THR A 19 11.31 -14.82 -9.93
CA THR A 19 10.70 -15.02 -8.60
C THR A 19 10.19 -13.71 -8.01
N PHE A 20 10.97 -12.63 -8.13
CA PHE A 20 10.57 -11.30 -7.64
C PHE A 20 9.37 -10.76 -8.43
N ARG A 21 9.37 -10.93 -9.75
CA ARG A 21 8.24 -10.55 -10.60
C ARG A 21 6.94 -11.27 -10.21
N ILE A 22 7.01 -12.57 -9.89
CA ILE A 22 5.84 -13.34 -9.43
C ILE A 22 5.33 -12.78 -8.09
N ILE A 23 6.22 -12.55 -7.13
CA ILE A 23 5.84 -12.00 -5.80
C ILE A 23 5.15 -10.63 -5.95
N VAL A 24 5.67 -9.75 -6.81
CA VAL A 24 5.06 -8.43 -7.05
C VAL A 24 3.69 -8.57 -7.72
N ILE A 25 3.55 -9.42 -8.75
CA ILE A 25 2.27 -9.64 -9.43
C ILE A 25 1.23 -10.22 -8.45
N VAL A 26 1.61 -11.22 -7.66
CA VAL A 26 0.74 -11.80 -6.63
C VAL A 26 0.30 -10.72 -5.63
N SER A 27 1.23 -9.89 -5.16
CA SER A 27 0.91 -8.79 -4.24
C SER A 27 -0.06 -7.78 -4.86
N MET A 28 0.08 -7.50 -6.17
CA MET A 28 -0.81 -6.61 -6.92
C MET A 28 -2.22 -7.19 -7.05
N VAL A 29 -2.33 -8.49 -7.35
CA VAL A 29 -3.60 -9.21 -7.42
C VAL A 29 -4.29 -9.22 -6.06
N ILE A 30 -3.57 -9.54 -4.98
CA ILE A 30 -4.14 -9.58 -3.62
C ILE A 30 -4.68 -8.20 -3.21
N ASN A 31 -3.91 -7.12 -3.46
CA ASN A 31 -4.38 -5.77 -3.17
C ASN A 31 -5.63 -5.41 -3.99
N GLY A 32 -5.68 -5.82 -5.26
CA GLY A 32 -6.87 -5.65 -6.12
C GLY A 32 -8.09 -6.39 -5.58
N CYS A 33 -7.94 -7.68 -5.25
CA CYS A 33 -9.00 -8.50 -4.67
C CYS A 33 -9.52 -7.94 -3.35
N MET A 34 -8.64 -7.49 -2.45
CA MET A 34 -9.05 -6.85 -1.19
C MET A 34 -9.85 -5.58 -1.44
N THR A 35 -9.41 -4.74 -2.39
CA THR A 35 -10.13 -3.51 -2.74
C THR A 35 -11.54 -3.83 -3.21
N ILE A 36 -11.68 -4.80 -4.14
CA ILE A 36 -12.99 -5.23 -4.65
C ILE A 36 -13.86 -5.80 -3.52
N ALA A 37 -13.30 -6.65 -2.66
CA ALA A 37 -14.03 -7.24 -1.54
C ALA A 37 -14.54 -6.17 -0.58
N PHE A 38 -13.71 -5.19 -0.20
CA PHE A 38 -14.14 -4.08 0.65
C PHE A 38 -15.19 -3.20 -0.01
N THR A 39 -15.06 -2.90 -1.31
CA THR A 39 -16.08 -2.15 -2.05
C THR A 39 -17.41 -2.91 -2.09
N LEU A 40 -17.38 -4.23 -2.32
CA LEU A 40 -18.59 -5.06 -2.30
C LEU A 40 -19.21 -5.13 -0.91
N THR A 41 -18.41 -5.31 0.14
CA THR A 41 -18.90 -5.30 1.52
C THR A 41 -19.50 -3.95 1.88
N PHE A 42 -18.87 -2.85 1.48
CA PHE A 42 -19.37 -1.50 1.71
C PHE A 42 -20.69 -1.24 0.97
N THR A 43 -20.76 -1.61 -0.31
CA THR A 43 -22.00 -1.48 -1.11
C THR A 43 -23.11 -2.43 -0.69
N LEU A 44 -22.78 -3.51 0.02
CA LEU A 44 -23.71 -4.50 0.55
C LEU A 44 -23.72 -4.49 2.09
N SER A 45 -23.37 -3.35 2.70
CA SER A 45 -23.22 -3.22 4.16
C SER A 45 -24.48 -3.60 4.91
N CYS A 46 -25.65 -3.43 4.28
CA CYS A 46 -26.93 -3.89 4.78
C CYS A 46 -27.56 -4.88 3.80
N ARG A 47 -28.11 -5.97 4.33
CA ARG A 47 -28.97 -6.90 3.60
C ARG A 47 -30.39 -6.76 4.12
N PRO A 48 -31.35 -6.27 3.31
CA PRO A 48 -31.22 -5.68 1.97
C PRO A 48 -30.69 -4.23 1.97
N LEU A 49 -30.09 -3.79 0.85
CA LEU A 49 -29.42 -2.49 0.69
C LEU A 49 -30.34 -1.28 0.94
N TYR A 50 -31.65 -1.44 0.77
CA TYR A 50 -32.63 -0.37 0.94
C TYR A 50 -32.66 0.20 2.38
N TYR A 51 -32.32 -0.60 3.39
CA TYR A 51 -32.26 -0.16 4.79
C TYR A 51 -31.08 0.78 5.08
N ALA A 52 -30.07 0.87 4.20
CA ALA A 52 -28.96 1.79 4.41
C ALA A 52 -29.34 3.27 4.22
N TRP A 53 -30.44 3.57 3.52
CA TRP A 53 -30.82 4.93 3.11
C TRP A 53 -32.06 5.45 3.85
N ASP A 54 -32.85 4.54 4.45
CA ASP A 54 -34.08 4.90 5.15
C ASP A 54 -34.13 4.22 6.55
N PRO A 55 -33.51 4.85 7.57
CA PRO A 55 -33.37 4.27 8.90
C PRO A 55 -34.70 4.14 9.67
N TYR A 56 -35.80 4.69 9.15
CA TYR A 56 -37.13 4.70 9.79
C TYR A 56 -38.09 3.65 9.22
N VAL A 57 -37.75 3.00 8.11
CA VAL A 57 -38.53 1.89 7.56
C VAL A 57 -38.23 0.64 8.39
N HIS A 58 -39.07 0.40 9.40
CA HIS A 58 -39.35 -0.87 10.08
C HIS A 58 -38.21 -1.91 10.11
N PRO A 59 -37.53 -2.11 11.26
CA PRO A 59 -36.64 -3.25 11.44
C PRO A 59 -37.49 -4.52 11.42
N THR A 60 -37.68 -5.11 10.25
CA THR A 60 -38.06 -6.53 10.18
C THR A 60 -36.88 -7.32 10.75
N ASP A 61 -37.14 -8.38 11.53
CA ASP A 61 -36.14 -9.27 12.18
C ASP A 61 -35.08 -9.88 11.24
N TYR A 62 -35.15 -9.59 9.94
CA TYR A 62 -34.29 -10.09 8.88
C TYR A 62 -33.23 -9.08 8.40
N ALA A 63 -33.26 -7.83 8.86
CA ALA A 63 -32.28 -6.80 8.47
C ALA A 63 -30.95 -7.01 9.22
N LYS A 64 -29.95 -7.57 8.53
CA LYS A 64 -28.58 -7.66 9.04
C LYS A 64 -27.71 -6.62 8.35
N CYS A 65 -27.30 -5.61 9.12
CA CYS A 65 -26.27 -4.65 8.74
C CYS A 65 -24.93 -5.04 9.38
N ILE A 66 -23.84 -4.77 8.67
CA ILE A 66 -22.48 -4.88 9.17
C ILE A 66 -22.20 -3.73 10.12
N ASP A 67 -21.46 -4.03 11.19
CA ASP A 67 -20.92 -3.01 12.08
C ASP A 67 -19.87 -2.17 11.34
N GLU A 68 -20.19 -0.90 11.12
CA GLU A 68 -19.34 0.06 10.44
C GLU A 68 -17.98 0.22 11.14
N ILE A 69 -17.96 0.23 12.47
CA ILE A 69 -16.73 0.37 13.26
C ILE A 69 -15.86 -0.86 13.07
N ALA A 70 -16.45 -2.05 13.14
CA ALA A 70 -15.73 -3.29 12.91
C ALA A 70 -15.15 -3.35 11.48
N PHE A 71 -15.89 -2.88 10.48
CA PHE A 71 -15.43 -2.81 9.09
C PHE A 71 -14.26 -1.83 8.90
N ILE A 72 -14.35 -0.64 9.49
CA ILE A 72 -13.28 0.38 9.45
C ILE A 72 -12.02 -0.16 10.13
N VAL A 73 -12.15 -0.80 11.29
CA VAL A 73 -11.00 -1.39 12.00
C VAL A 73 -10.37 -2.51 11.18
N ALA A 74 -11.16 -3.43 10.61
CA ALA A 74 -10.65 -4.53 9.80
C ALA A 74 -9.91 -4.04 8.54
N SER A 75 -10.50 -3.08 7.82
CA SER A 75 -9.88 -2.49 6.63
C SER A 75 -8.61 -1.71 6.96
N SER A 76 -8.57 -1.02 8.10
CA SER A 76 -7.38 -0.32 8.59
C SER A 76 -6.23 -1.27 8.92
N ILE A 77 -6.51 -2.36 9.64
CA ILE A 77 -5.51 -3.36 10.00
C ILE A 77 -4.94 -4.02 8.73
N MET A 78 -5.80 -4.45 7.80
CA MET A 78 -5.34 -5.01 6.52
C MET A 78 -4.54 -4.01 5.70
N GLY A 79 -4.92 -2.73 5.74
CA GLY A 79 -4.16 -1.63 5.17
C GLY A 79 -2.72 -1.60 5.68
N ILE A 80 -2.56 -1.56 7.01
CA ILE A 80 -1.24 -1.50 7.66
C ILE A 80 -0.39 -2.73 7.33
N VAL A 81 -0.98 -3.93 7.38
CA VAL A 81 -0.28 -5.18 7.04
C VAL A 81 0.25 -5.13 5.60
N MET A 82 -0.54 -4.62 4.66
CA MET A 82 -0.12 -4.45 3.28
C MET A 82 1.00 -3.41 3.12
N ASP A 83 0.98 -2.33 3.89
CA ASP A 83 2.06 -1.33 3.85
C ASP A 83 3.38 -1.93 4.36
N PHE A 84 3.34 -2.68 5.47
CA PHE A 84 4.50 -3.44 5.93
C PHE A 84 4.97 -4.44 4.88
N TRP A 85 4.07 -5.22 4.28
CA TRP A 85 4.41 -6.18 3.23
C TRP A 85 5.15 -5.53 2.05
N VAL A 86 4.67 -4.37 1.57
CA VAL A 86 5.32 -3.62 0.49
C VAL A 86 6.68 -3.08 0.92
N CYS A 87 6.83 -2.64 2.17
CA CYS A 87 8.11 -2.23 2.75
C CYS A 87 9.11 -3.39 2.90
N PHE A 88 8.64 -4.61 3.16
CA PHE A 88 9.48 -5.82 3.27
C PHE A 88 9.79 -6.46 1.91
N LEU A 89 8.98 -6.19 0.89
CA LEU A 89 9.18 -6.67 -0.48
C LEU A 89 10.60 -6.43 -1.04
N PRO A 90 11.24 -5.26 -0.88
CA PRO A 90 12.62 -5.04 -1.34
C PRO A 90 13.68 -5.77 -0.51
N ILE A 91 13.36 -6.21 0.71
CA ILE A 91 14.30 -6.90 1.61
C ILE A 91 14.44 -8.38 1.23
N GLN A 92 13.35 -9.01 0.77
CA GLN A 92 13.34 -10.41 0.32
C GLN A 92 14.39 -10.76 -0.78
N PRO A 93 14.50 -10.01 -1.90
CA PRO A 93 15.52 -10.27 -2.90
C PRO A 93 16.93 -9.93 -2.41
N LEU A 94 17.11 -8.98 -1.49
CA LEU A 94 18.42 -8.65 -0.93
C LEU A 94 19.03 -9.80 -0.10
N TRP A 95 18.19 -10.64 0.51
CA TRP A 95 18.63 -11.76 1.34
C TRP A 95 18.87 -13.05 0.55
N ARG A 96 18.13 -13.26 -0.55
CA ARG A 96 18.21 -14.50 -1.35
C ARG A 96 19.14 -14.41 -2.55
N LEU A 97 19.67 -13.23 -2.88
CA LEU A 97 20.42 -13.03 -4.11
C LEU A 97 21.90 -12.77 -3.81
N THR A 98 22.74 -13.76 -4.09
CA THR A 98 24.18 -13.58 -4.37
C THR A 98 24.33 -12.77 -5.66
N LEU A 99 23.96 -11.49 -5.63
CA LEU A 99 24.14 -10.57 -6.75
C LEU A 99 25.64 -10.33 -6.97
N PRO A 100 26.12 -10.29 -8.23
CA PRO A 100 27.44 -9.75 -8.54
C PRO A 100 27.50 -8.30 -8.00
N LEU A 101 28.60 -7.97 -7.32
CA LEU A 101 28.81 -6.76 -6.52
C LEU A 101 28.31 -5.46 -7.18
N GLY A 102 28.37 -5.35 -8.52
CA GLY A 102 27.94 -4.18 -9.27
C GLY A 102 26.48 -3.74 -9.04
N GLN A 103 25.52 -4.67 -8.92
CA GLN A 103 24.11 -4.28 -8.72
C GLN A 103 23.80 -3.86 -7.28
N LYS A 104 24.54 -4.41 -6.31
CA LYS A 104 24.46 -4.02 -4.89
C LYS A 104 24.98 -2.60 -4.67
N ILE A 105 26.00 -2.22 -5.45
CA ILE A 105 26.56 -0.86 -5.45
C ILE A 105 25.55 0.15 -6.01
N ILE A 106 24.86 -0.18 -7.12
CA ILE A 106 23.87 0.73 -7.72
C ILE A 106 22.70 1.02 -6.76
N THR A 107 22.15 0.01 -6.08
CA THR A 107 21.09 0.23 -5.06
C THR A 107 21.59 1.02 -3.87
N ALA A 108 22.80 0.74 -3.38
CA ALA A 108 23.41 1.52 -2.30
C ALA A 108 23.61 2.99 -2.70
N ILE A 109 24.07 3.25 -3.94
CA ILE A 109 24.25 4.60 -4.48
C ILE A 109 22.90 5.32 -4.61
N LEU A 110 21.89 4.67 -5.21
CA LEU A 110 20.56 5.28 -5.37
C LEU A 110 19.90 5.59 -4.03
N LEU A 111 20.04 4.72 -3.03
CA LEU A 111 19.54 4.95 -1.68
C LEU A 111 20.28 6.11 -1.00
N SER A 112 21.61 6.15 -1.13
CA SER A 112 22.46 7.22 -0.58
C SER A 112 22.16 8.57 -1.22
N LEU A 113 22.00 8.61 -2.56
CA LEU A 113 21.61 9.81 -3.30
C LEU A 113 20.23 10.32 -2.88
N GLY A 114 19.25 9.42 -2.73
CA GLY A 114 17.92 9.77 -2.23
C GLY A 114 17.97 10.37 -0.82
N ALA A 115 18.77 9.80 0.08
CA ALA A 115 18.95 10.32 1.44
C ALA A 115 19.60 11.72 1.43
N MET A 116 20.65 11.91 0.63
CA MET A 116 21.30 13.22 0.49
C MET A 116 20.34 14.28 -0.06
N TYR A 117 19.50 13.91 -1.03
CA TYR A 117 18.49 14.81 -1.61
C TYR A 117 17.45 15.27 -0.57
N VAL A 118 16.94 14.34 0.26
CA VAL A 118 15.97 14.69 1.31
C VAL A 118 16.57 15.64 2.33
N VAL A 119 17.83 15.41 2.73
CA VAL A 119 18.54 16.28 3.69
C VAL A 119 18.78 17.66 3.07
N SER A 120 19.28 17.72 1.84
CA SER A 120 19.54 19.00 1.16
C SER A 120 18.27 19.82 0.95
N MET A 121 17.17 19.16 0.57
CA MET A 121 15.88 19.83 0.37
C MET A 121 15.29 20.37 1.67
N ARG A 122 15.43 19.64 2.78
CA ARG A 122 15.02 20.15 4.11
C ARG A 122 15.84 21.37 4.51
N TYR A 123 17.15 21.30 4.33
CA TYR A 123 18.06 22.40 4.61
C TYR A 123 17.71 23.66 3.80
N PHE A 124 17.46 23.49 2.49
CA PHE A 124 17.02 24.59 1.63
C PHE A 124 15.71 25.22 2.09
N ARG A 125 14.75 24.41 2.55
CA ARG A 125 13.48 24.89 3.09
C ARG A 125 13.64 25.67 4.40
N ASP A 126 14.49 25.19 5.31
CA ASP A 126 14.80 25.89 6.56
C ASP A 126 15.52 27.23 6.29
N TYR A 127 16.43 27.26 5.32
CA TYR A 127 17.06 28.51 4.86
C TYR A 127 16.04 29.50 4.32
N GLN A 128 15.12 29.05 3.47
CA GLN A 128 14.13 29.94 2.89
C GLN A 128 13.16 30.50 3.95
N PHE A 129 12.82 29.69 4.95
CA PHE A 129 11.98 30.13 6.07
C PHE A 129 12.65 31.26 6.88
N HIS A 130 13.94 31.15 7.16
CA HIS A 130 14.73 32.18 7.85
C HIS A 130 14.95 33.47 7.04
N LEU A 131 14.81 33.44 5.71
CA LEU A 131 14.90 34.64 4.86
C LEU A 131 13.55 35.36 4.72
N THR A 132 12.44 34.66 4.93
CA THR A 132 11.07 35.21 4.83
C THR A 132 10.50 35.74 6.14
N HIS A 133 11.17 35.52 7.28
CA HIS A 133 10.81 36.00 8.62
C HIS A 133 11.97 36.74 9.26
#